data_AF-A0A1E7QJ49-F1
#
_entry.id   AF-A0A1E7QJ49-F1
#
_cell.length_a   1.000
_cell.length_b   1.000
_cell.length_c   1.000
_cell.angle_alpha   90.00
_cell.angle_beta   90.00
_cell.angle_gamma   90.00
#
_symmetry.space_group_name_H-M   'P 1'
#
loop_
_entity.id
_entity.type
_entity.pdbx_description
1 polymer ?
#
loop_
_entity_poly.entity_id
_entity_poly.type
_entity_poly.pdbx_seq_one_letter_code
_entity_poly.pdbx_strand_id
1 'polypeptide(L)'
;MNENATDILLTIELFSSRMFHDFANSMSGVIFGIEELEFGDTSTRKEALFLIKESFNDLLAKYKIMKQAYSISDSNSCFSQTRSNIENYLLQKKIKLVWDIIGCNTQIDVIEKTNKIIASIILTVSVAIAGIHEISIVLSNDMQDKMLLIIKVHSQFSKSFADKLNNKNKIDLDTKNINIYLTLLLLKCYNAEINFTHKDSSLEVTITI
;
A
#
# COMPACT_ATOMS: atom_id res chain seq x y z
N MET A 1 -31.44 13.23 7.27
CA MET A 1 -29.96 13.19 7.42
C MET A 1 -29.38 13.21 6.01
N ASN A 2 -28.42 14.08 5.72
CA ASN A 2 -27.87 14.24 4.37
C ASN A 2 -27.11 12.96 3.97
N GLU A 3 -27.50 12.28 2.89
CA GLU A 3 -26.91 10.97 2.47
C GLU A 3 -25.36 11.03 2.44
N ASN A 4 -24.81 12.17 1.99
CA ASN A 4 -23.37 12.44 1.99
C ASN A 4 -22.68 12.37 3.37
N ALA A 5 -23.36 12.74 4.46
CA ALA A 5 -22.77 12.72 5.81
C ALA A 5 -22.67 11.30 6.37
N THR A 6 -23.66 10.46 6.06
CA THR A 6 -23.66 9.04 6.42
C THR A 6 -22.54 8.29 5.69
N ASP A 7 -22.35 8.57 4.40
CA ASP A 7 -21.30 7.94 3.59
C ASP A 7 -19.88 8.32 4.05
N ILE A 8 -19.67 9.57 4.45
CA ILE A 8 -18.39 10.02 5.02
C ILE A 8 -18.12 9.31 6.34
N LEU A 9 -19.11 9.24 7.24
CA LEU A 9 -18.94 8.59 8.54
C LEU A 9 -18.61 7.10 8.38
N LEU A 10 -19.33 6.39 7.52
CA LEU A 10 -19.08 4.99 7.21
C LEU A 10 -17.68 4.78 6.61
N THR A 11 -17.24 5.66 5.72
CA THR A 11 -15.89 5.61 5.14
C THR A 11 -14.82 5.77 6.23
N ILE A 12 -15.00 6.71 7.14
CA ILE A 12 -14.08 6.94 8.28
C ILE A 12 -14.05 5.73 9.20
N GLU A 13 -15.22 5.17 9.53
CA GLU A 13 -15.34 4.00 10.40
C GLU A 13 -14.61 2.79 9.79
N LEU A 14 -14.90 2.47 8.53
CA LEU A 14 -14.30 1.33 7.84
C LEU A 14 -12.79 1.51 7.65
N PHE A 15 -12.34 2.73 7.34
CA PHE A 15 -10.92 3.03 7.23
C PHE A 15 -10.23 2.88 8.59
N SER A 16 -10.81 3.44 9.65
CA SER A 16 -10.26 3.33 11.01
C SER A 16 -10.19 1.88 11.46
N SER A 17 -11.26 1.11 11.25
CA SER A 17 -11.30 -0.33 11.53
C SER A 17 -10.21 -1.07 10.77
N ARG A 18 -10.01 -0.74 9.49
CA ARG A 18 -8.94 -1.33 8.68
C ARG A 18 -7.54 -0.99 9.21
N MET A 19 -7.32 0.27 9.60
CA MET A 19 -6.04 0.69 10.19
C MET A 19 -5.72 -0.09 11.48
N PHE A 20 -6.70 -0.19 12.39
CA PHE A 20 -6.52 -0.95 13.63
C PHE A 20 -6.23 -2.42 13.36
N HIS A 21 -6.97 -3.03 12.43
CA HIS A 21 -6.72 -4.41 12.01
C HIS A 21 -5.29 -4.61 11.50
N ASP A 22 -4.80 -3.75 10.60
CA ASP A 22 -3.49 -3.92 9.98
C ASP A 22 -2.33 -3.77 10.99
N PHE A 23 -2.50 -2.94 12.03
CA PHE A 23 -1.52 -2.78 13.11
C PHE A 23 -1.65 -3.81 14.23
N ALA A 24 -2.83 -4.38 14.47
CA ALA A 24 -3.11 -5.21 15.63
C ALA A 24 -2.09 -6.34 15.82
N ASN A 25 -1.80 -7.11 14.76
CA ASN A 25 -0.88 -8.25 14.86
C ASN A 25 0.53 -7.83 15.28
N SER A 26 1.05 -6.74 14.73
CA SER A 26 2.38 -6.23 15.04
C SER A 26 2.43 -5.64 16.46
N MET A 27 1.36 -4.94 16.87
CA MET A 27 1.26 -4.42 18.24
C MET A 27 1.20 -5.54 19.27
N SER A 28 0.39 -6.58 19.02
CA SER A 28 0.31 -7.76 19.90
C SER A 28 1.67 -8.44 20.02
N GLY A 29 2.42 -8.60 18.93
CA GLY A 29 3.76 -9.18 18.99
C GLY A 29 4.74 -8.37 19.84
N VAL A 30 4.68 -7.03 19.77
CA VAL A 30 5.47 -6.17 20.66
C VAL A 30 5.04 -6.33 22.12
N ILE A 31 3.74 -6.31 22.41
CA ILE A 31 3.20 -6.45 23.77
C ILE A 31 3.61 -7.79 24.38
N PHE A 32 3.38 -8.90 23.67
CA PHE A 32 3.76 -10.23 24.14
C PHE A 32 5.27 -10.36 24.37
N GLY A 33 6.08 -9.78 23.48
CA GLY A 33 7.52 -9.77 23.69
C GLY A 33 7.95 -8.97 24.93
N ILE A 34 7.25 -7.88 25.27
CA ILE A 34 7.50 -7.12 26.51
C ILE A 34 7.07 -7.93 27.74
N GLU A 35 5.89 -8.56 27.71
CA GLU A 35 5.42 -9.42 28.79
C GLU A 35 6.39 -10.57 29.08
N GLU A 36 6.92 -11.22 28.03
CA GLU A 36 7.95 -12.26 28.17
C GLU A 36 9.28 -11.72 28.73
N LEU A 37 9.63 -10.46 28.49
CA LEU A 37 10.82 -9.85 29.12
C LEU A 37 10.62 -9.56 30.61
N GLU A 38 9.41 -9.15 30.99
CA GLU A 38 9.08 -8.77 32.37
C GLU A 38 8.84 -10.00 33.26
N PHE A 39 8.14 -11.01 32.74
CA PHE A 39 7.65 -12.15 33.52
C PHE A 39 8.27 -13.49 33.12
N GLY A 40 8.98 -13.56 31.99
CA GLY A 40 9.62 -14.78 31.49
C GLY A 40 10.93 -15.13 32.18
N ASP A 41 11.40 -16.35 31.93
CA ASP A 41 12.67 -16.84 32.45
C ASP A 41 13.87 -16.32 31.64
N THR A 42 15.10 -16.53 32.14
CA THR A 42 16.30 -16.04 31.46
C THR A 42 16.52 -16.71 30.09
N SER A 43 15.96 -17.90 29.87
CA SER A 43 16.07 -18.67 28.62
C SER A 43 15.26 -18.06 27.47
N THR A 44 14.13 -17.44 27.77
CA THR A 44 13.18 -16.88 26.78
C THR A 44 13.50 -15.44 26.38
N ARG A 45 14.32 -14.71 27.15
CA ARG A 45 14.67 -13.30 26.90
C ARG A 45 15.18 -13.00 25.49
N LYS A 46 15.98 -13.89 24.90
CA LYS A 46 16.52 -13.69 23.55
C LYS A 46 15.42 -13.78 22.49
N GLU A 47 14.47 -14.69 22.67
CA GLU A 47 13.32 -14.87 21.79
C GLU A 47 12.35 -13.71 21.92
N ALA A 48 12.12 -13.23 23.15
CA ALA A 48 11.33 -12.04 23.43
C ALA A 48 11.89 -10.78 22.75
N LEU A 49 13.20 -10.53 22.84
CA LEU A 49 13.86 -9.42 22.13
C LEU A 49 13.74 -9.55 20.61
N PHE A 50 13.85 -10.77 20.08
CA PHE A 50 13.67 -11.03 18.66
C PHE A 50 12.23 -10.73 18.22
N LEU A 51 11.24 -11.20 18.97
CA LEU A 51 9.82 -10.95 18.71
C LEU A 51 9.48 -9.47 18.73
N ILE A 52 9.96 -8.72 19.72
CA ILE A 52 9.78 -7.26 19.80
C ILE A 52 10.36 -6.60 18.55
N LYS A 53 11.60 -6.96 18.19
CA LYS A 53 12.30 -6.35 17.06
C LYS A 53 11.58 -6.60 15.74
N GLU A 54 11.21 -7.85 15.46
CA GLU A 54 10.51 -8.20 14.22
C GLU A 54 9.13 -7.53 14.16
N SER A 55 8.37 -7.59 15.26
CA SER A 55 7.02 -6.99 15.32
C SER A 55 7.06 -5.47 15.21
N PHE A 56 8.05 -4.82 15.83
CA PHE A 56 8.25 -3.38 15.70
C PHE A 56 8.67 -2.97 14.29
N ASN A 57 9.55 -3.73 13.64
CA ASN A 57 9.95 -3.48 12.25
C ASN A 57 8.75 -3.57 11.30
N ASP A 58 7.89 -4.57 11.48
CA ASP A 58 6.65 -4.72 10.71
C ASP A 58 5.69 -3.55 10.96
N LEU A 59 5.48 -3.17 12.23
CA LEU A 59 4.65 -2.02 12.61
C LEU A 59 5.17 -0.72 11.97
N LEU A 60 6.48 -0.48 12.06
CA LEU A 60 7.12 0.72 11.52
C LEU A 60 7.00 0.78 9.99
N ALA A 61 7.17 -0.35 9.30
CA ALA A 61 7.05 -0.44 7.86
C ALA A 61 5.61 -0.12 7.41
N LYS A 62 4.60 -0.70 8.07
CA LYS A 62 3.18 -0.39 7.84
C LYS A 62 2.87 1.08 8.11
N TYR A 63 3.32 1.62 9.24
CA TYR A 63 3.11 3.03 9.58
C TYR A 63 3.67 3.98 8.52
N LYS A 64 4.91 3.78 8.06
CA LYS A 64 5.55 4.65 7.07
C LYS A 64 4.80 4.67 5.75
N ILE A 65 4.41 3.50 5.22
CA ILE A 65 3.70 3.44 3.94
C ILE A 65 2.27 3.98 4.07
N MET A 66 1.57 3.74 5.18
CA MET A 66 0.22 4.28 5.41
C MET A 66 0.25 5.80 5.61
N LYS A 67 1.23 6.33 6.35
CA LYS A 67 1.44 7.77 6.45
C LYS A 67 1.66 8.38 5.07
N GLN A 68 2.44 7.71 4.23
CA GLN A 68 2.69 8.18 2.87
C GLN A 68 1.43 8.18 2.00
N ALA A 69 0.62 7.11 2.07
CA ALA A 69 -0.60 6.93 1.29
C ALA A 69 -1.76 7.84 1.73
N TYR A 70 -1.91 8.09 3.03
CA TYR A 70 -3.12 8.72 3.59
C TYR A 70 -2.89 10.09 4.25
N SER A 71 -1.66 10.51 4.48
CA SER A 71 -1.33 11.82 5.07
C SER A 71 -0.61 12.74 4.08
N ILE A 72 -0.39 14.00 4.50
CA ILE A 72 0.72 14.82 4.00
C ILE A 72 1.99 14.26 4.66
N SER A 73 3.03 13.99 3.86
CA SER A 73 4.27 13.36 4.32
C SER A 73 5.42 13.87 3.46
N ASP A 74 6.50 14.32 4.10
CA ASP A 74 7.72 14.76 3.42
C ASP A 74 8.31 13.63 2.55
N SER A 75 8.03 12.36 2.89
CA SER A 75 8.43 11.20 2.08
C SER A 75 7.82 11.22 0.66
N ASN A 76 6.70 11.91 0.45
CA ASN A 76 6.09 12.03 -0.87
C ASN A 76 6.89 12.95 -1.80
N SER A 77 7.74 13.82 -1.28
CA SER A 77 8.55 14.74 -2.10
C SER A 77 9.74 14.06 -2.80
N CYS A 78 10.01 12.78 -2.51
CA CYS A 78 11.22 12.10 -2.98
C CYS A 78 10.99 10.63 -3.34
N PHE A 79 11.34 10.26 -4.57
CA PHE A 79 11.26 8.88 -5.05
C PHE A 79 12.17 7.91 -4.29
N SER A 80 13.37 8.34 -3.86
CA SER A 80 14.28 7.45 -3.13
C SER A 80 13.74 7.09 -1.74
N GLN A 81 13.14 8.05 -1.05
CA GLN A 81 12.48 7.81 0.24
C GLN A 81 11.25 6.92 0.08
N THR A 82 10.46 7.16 -0.98
CA THR A 82 9.31 6.32 -1.34
C THR A 82 9.73 4.88 -1.62
N ARG A 83 10.77 4.69 -2.43
CA ARG A 83 11.37 3.37 -2.69
C ARG A 83 11.75 2.68 -1.39
N SER A 84 12.49 3.36 -0.51
CA SER A 84 12.91 2.78 0.77
C SER A 84 11.72 2.38 1.65
N ASN A 85 10.67 3.19 1.71
CA ASN A 85 9.47 2.87 2.49
C ASN A 85 8.73 1.64 1.92
N ILE A 86 8.59 1.56 0.60
CA ILE A 86 7.94 0.44 -0.09
C ILE A 86 8.76 -0.83 0.05
N GLU A 87 10.07 -0.76 -0.16
CA GLU A 87 10.98 -1.89 -0.05
C GLU A 87 10.94 -2.49 1.36
N ASN A 88 10.98 -1.65 2.39
CA ASN A 88 10.85 -2.10 3.78
C ASN A 88 9.51 -2.78 4.04
N TYR A 89 8.40 -2.23 3.53
CA TYR A 89 7.07 -2.82 3.68
C TYR A 89 6.93 -4.17 2.96
N LEU A 90 7.44 -4.27 1.73
CA LEU A 90 7.38 -5.50 0.93
C LEU A 90 8.31 -6.58 1.50
N LEU A 91 9.44 -6.20 2.09
CA LEU A 91 10.36 -7.13 2.76
C LEU A 91 9.68 -7.89 3.91
N GLN A 92 8.87 -7.21 4.72
CA GLN A 92 8.09 -7.87 5.80
C GLN A 92 7.11 -8.92 5.26
N LYS A 93 6.67 -8.74 4.01
CA LYS A 93 5.79 -9.67 3.29
C LYS A 93 6.55 -10.68 2.43
N LYS A 94 7.89 -10.64 2.42
CA LYS A 94 8.77 -11.46 1.55
C LYS A 94 8.49 -11.27 0.05
N ILE A 95 8.12 -10.05 -0.33
CA ILE A 95 7.88 -9.66 -1.73
C ILE A 95 9.10 -8.90 -2.23
N LYS A 96 9.62 -9.27 -3.40
CA LYS A 96 10.71 -8.56 -4.05
C LYS A 96 10.21 -7.28 -4.73
N LEU A 97 10.94 -6.18 -4.57
CA LEU A 97 10.71 -4.93 -5.29
C LEU A 97 11.67 -4.81 -6.47
N VAL A 98 11.14 -4.50 -7.65
CA VAL A 98 11.90 -3.99 -8.80
C VAL A 98 11.48 -2.54 -9.01
N TRP A 99 12.46 -1.63 -8.98
CA TRP A 99 12.20 -0.19 -9.02
C TRP A 99 12.95 0.46 -10.18
N ASP A 100 12.21 0.94 -11.17
CA ASP A 100 12.73 1.56 -12.37
C ASP A 100 12.06 2.93 -12.59
N ILE A 101 12.48 3.91 -11.79
CA ILE A 101 12.11 5.31 -11.94
C ILE A 101 13.39 6.08 -12.22
N ILE A 102 13.63 6.40 -13.49
CA ILE A 102 14.85 7.07 -13.95
C ILE A 102 14.50 8.47 -14.45
N GLY A 103 15.13 9.50 -13.84
CA GLY A 103 15.31 10.80 -14.49
C GLY A 103 14.05 11.59 -14.84
N CYS A 104 12.91 11.33 -14.19
CA CYS A 104 11.70 12.13 -14.39
C CYS A 104 11.90 13.53 -13.79
N ASN A 105 12.38 14.48 -14.59
CA ASN A 105 12.53 15.88 -14.20
C ASN A 105 11.12 16.49 -14.13
N THR A 106 10.51 16.40 -12.94
CA THR A 106 9.08 16.62 -12.73
C THR A 106 8.89 17.62 -11.60
N GLN A 107 7.80 18.40 -11.69
CA GLN A 107 7.44 19.35 -10.64
C GLN A 107 7.18 18.60 -9.32
N ILE A 108 7.52 19.24 -8.20
CA ILE A 108 7.44 18.63 -6.86
C ILE A 108 6.03 18.11 -6.54
N ASP A 109 4.99 18.80 -7.00
CA ASP A 109 3.60 18.41 -6.79
C ASP A 109 3.25 17.11 -7.53
N VAL A 110 3.85 16.88 -8.71
CA VAL A 110 3.64 15.65 -9.46
C VAL A 110 4.40 14.49 -8.84
N ILE A 111 5.61 14.73 -8.31
CA ILE A 111 6.36 13.75 -7.52
C ILE A 111 5.53 13.31 -6.31
N GLU A 112 4.93 14.27 -5.59
CA GLU A 112 4.09 13.97 -4.43
C GLU A 112 2.85 13.15 -4.78
N LYS A 113 2.11 13.55 -5.83
CA LYS A 113 0.93 12.81 -6.32
C LYS A 113 1.32 11.40 -6.72
N THR A 114 2.41 11.25 -7.47
CA THR A 114 2.91 9.96 -7.96
C THR A 114 3.29 9.05 -6.79
N ASN A 115 4.08 9.54 -5.84
CA ASN A 115 4.50 8.76 -4.67
C ASN A 115 3.31 8.34 -3.79
N LYS A 116 2.29 9.18 -3.68
CA LYS A 116 1.06 8.85 -2.94
C LYS A 116 0.21 7.81 -3.67
N ILE A 117 0.10 7.90 -5.00
CA ILE A 117 -0.54 6.88 -5.83
C ILE A 117 0.18 5.53 -5.67
N ILE A 118 1.51 5.52 -5.79
CA ILE A 118 2.31 4.31 -5.64
C ILE A 118 2.06 3.68 -4.26
N ALA A 119 2.20 4.45 -3.17
CA ALA A 119 1.98 3.93 -1.82
C ALA A 119 0.57 3.36 -1.63
N SER A 120 -0.46 4.04 -2.15
CA SER A 120 -1.86 3.61 -2.06
C SER A 120 -2.11 2.32 -2.83
N ILE A 121 -1.55 2.18 -4.03
CA ILE A 121 -1.70 0.98 -4.83
C ILE A 121 -0.95 -0.19 -4.20
N ILE A 122 0.28 0.02 -3.72
CA ILE A 122 1.05 -1.02 -3.04
C ILE A 122 0.30 -1.56 -1.82
N LEU A 123 -0.30 -0.69 -1.01
CA LEU A 123 -1.16 -1.11 0.10
C LEU A 123 -2.35 -1.94 -0.39
N THR A 124 -3.04 -1.46 -1.42
CA THR A 124 -4.22 -2.12 -1.99
C THR A 124 -3.90 -3.51 -2.54
N VAL A 125 -2.88 -3.63 -3.41
CA VAL A 125 -2.52 -4.92 -4.01
C VAL A 125 -1.96 -5.89 -2.98
N SER A 126 -1.14 -5.42 -2.03
CA SER A 126 -0.53 -6.30 -1.01
C SER A 126 -1.53 -6.84 0.02
N VAL A 127 -2.74 -6.29 0.06
CA VAL A 127 -3.86 -6.76 0.89
C VAL A 127 -4.78 -7.66 0.08
N ALA A 128 -5.09 -7.26 -1.15
CA ALA A 128 -6.09 -7.95 -1.95
C ALA A 128 -5.53 -9.16 -2.72
N ILE A 129 -4.21 -9.19 -2.94
CA ILE A 129 -3.53 -10.21 -3.73
C ILE A 129 -2.66 -11.09 -2.81
N ALA A 130 -3.01 -12.36 -2.70
CA ALA A 130 -2.21 -13.37 -2.01
C ALA A 130 -1.13 -13.98 -2.92
N GLY A 131 -0.04 -14.51 -2.35
CA GLY A 131 0.99 -15.20 -3.14
C GLY A 131 1.74 -14.30 -4.14
N ILE A 132 1.80 -13.01 -3.87
CA ILE A 132 2.71 -12.09 -4.58
C ILE A 132 4.14 -12.50 -4.22
N HIS A 133 5.00 -12.57 -5.23
CA HIS A 133 6.44 -12.80 -5.03
C HIS A 133 7.28 -11.62 -5.55
N GLU A 134 6.78 -10.85 -6.51
CA GLU A 134 7.47 -9.68 -7.04
C GLU A 134 6.49 -8.57 -7.40
N ILE A 135 6.89 -7.33 -7.13
CA ILE A 135 6.25 -6.12 -7.64
C ILE A 135 7.29 -5.29 -8.39
N SER A 136 6.99 -4.95 -9.63
CA SER A 136 7.80 -4.04 -10.45
C SER A 136 7.10 -2.69 -10.59
N ILE A 137 7.83 -1.60 -10.40
CA ILE A 137 7.34 -0.23 -10.56
C ILE A 137 8.20 0.45 -11.60
N VAL A 138 7.55 0.95 -12.65
CA VAL A 138 8.18 1.69 -13.74
C VAL A 138 7.49 3.04 -13.88
N LEU A 139 8.26 4.12 -13.99
CA LEU A 139 7.73 5.44 -14.32
C LEU A 139 8.47 5.95 -15.57
N SER A 140 7.70 6.28 -16.60
CA SER A 140 8.22 6.86 -17.84
C SER A 140 7.32 8.00 -18.30
N ASN A 141 7.82 8.84 -19.21
CA ASN A 141 6.95 9.76 -19.96
C ASN A 141 6.36 8.99 -21.15
N ASP A 142 5.07 9.18 -21.42
CA ASP A 142 4.45 8.67 -22.63
C ASP A 142 4.76 9.57 -23.85
N MET A 143 4.26 9.19 -25.02
CA MET A 143 4.47 9.92 -26.28
C MET A 143 3.72 11.27 -26.34
N GLN A 144 2.94 11.62 -25.31
CA GLN A 144 2.09 12.81 -25.20
C GLN A 144 2.49 13.72 -24.02
N ASP A 145 3.71 13.57 -23.49
CA ASP A 145 4.21 14.27 -22.29
C ASP A 145 3.39 14.00 -21.00
N LYS A 146 2.58 12.93 -20.96
CA LYS A 146 1.94 12.47 -19.73
C LYS A 146 2.84 11.48 -19.00
N MET A 147 2.69 11.42 -17.68
CA MET A 147 3.44 10.45 -16.89
C MET A 147 2.73 9.11 -16.90
N LEU A 148 3.46 8.08 -17.31
CA LEU A 148 3.01 6.70 -17.34
C LEU A 148 3.64 5.92 -16.19
N LEU A 149 2.83 5.61 -15.18
CA LEU A 149 3.21 4.74 -14.07
C LEU A 149 2.68 3.33 -14.33
N ILE A 150 3.59 2.35 -14.39
CA ILE A 150 3.27 0.94 -14.57
C ILE A 150 3.66 0.18 -13.30
N ILE A 151 2.69 -0.45 -12.64
CA ILE A 151 2.91 -1.34 -11.50
C ILE A 151 2.53 -2.76 -11.92
N LYS A 152 3.52 -3.66 -12.01
CA LYS A 152 3.32 -5.07 -12.33
C LYS A 152 3.39 -5.90 -11.07
N VAL A 153 2.34 -6.67 -10.78
CA VAL A 153 2.25 -7.57 -9.64
C VAL A 153 2.32 -9.01 -10.14
N HIS A 154 3.41 -9.70 -9.85
CA HIS A 154 3.61 -11.09 -10.22
C HIS A 154 3.09 -12.00 -9.11
N SER A 155 2.11 -12.84 -9.45
CA SER A 155 1.41 -13.71 -8.49
C SER A 155 0.75 -14.90 -9.21
N GLN A 156 0.37 -15.95 -8.48
CA GLN A 156 -0.30 -17.13 -9.05
C GLN A 156 -1.81 -16.90 -9.29
N PHE A 157 -2.20 -15.72 -9.77
CA PHE A 157 -3.56 -15.19 -9.61
C PHE A 157 -4.67 -15.81 -10.47
N SER A 158 -5.91 -15.67 -9.96
CA SER A 158 -7.16 -15.86 -10.68
C SER A 158 -7.80 -14.50 -11.02
N LYS A 159 -8.47 -14.42 -12.17
CA LYS A 159 -9.01 -13.22 -12.86
C LYS A 159 -9.82 -12.21 -12.01
N SER A 160 -10.37 -12.62 -10.86
CA SER A 160 -11.40 -11.91 -10.09
C SER A 160 -11.03 -10.53 -9.53
N PHE A 161 -9.74 -10.24 -9.29
CA PHE A 161 -9.32 -8.95 -8.72
C PHE A 161 -9.28 -7.82 -9.76
N ALA A 162 -8.83 -8.11 -10.99
CA ALA A 162 -8.85 -7.15 -12.09
C ALA A 162 -10.29 -6.72 -12.43
N ASP A 163 -11.25 -7.64 -12.35
CA ASP A 163 -12.66 -7.37 -12.62
C ASP A 163 -13.28 -6.42 -11.58
N LYS A 164 -12.91 -6.55 -10.30
CA LYS A 164 -13.36 -5.62 -9.24
C LYS A 164 -12.84 -4.20 -9.43
N LEU A 165 -11.59 -4.07 -9.87
CA LEU A 165 -10.95 -2.76 -10.07
C LEU A 165 -11.46 -2.04 -11.33
N ASN A 166 -11.82 -2.80 -12.36
CA ASN A 166 -12.41 -2.25 -13.58
C ASN A 166 -13.89 -1.85 -13.40
N ASN A 167 -14.65 -2.50 -12.50
CA ASN A 167 -16.05 -2.16 -12.19
C ASN A 167 -16.16 -1.08 -11.10
N LYS A 168 -15.74 0.15 -11.42
CA LYS A 168 -15.73 1.33 -10.52
C LYS A 168 -17.05 1.63 -9.78
N ASN A 169 -18.18 1.10 -10.24
CA ASN A 169 -19.53 1.40 -9.74
C ASN A 169 -20.14 0.33 -8.81
N LYS A 170 -19.40 -0.74 -8.47
CA LYS A 170 -19.93 -1.87 -7.65
C LYS A 170 -18.94 -2.37 -6.59
N ILE A 171 -18.29 -1.45 -5.88
CA ILE A 171 -17.46 -1.84 -4.74
C ILE A 171 -18.34 -1.78 -3.51
N ASP A 172 -18.67 -2.94 -2.95
CA ASP A 172 -19.30 -3.02 -1.65
C ASP A 172 -18.33 -2.47 -0.60
N LEU A 173 -18.73 -1.38 0.05
CA LEU A 173 -17.89 -0.69 1.01
C LEU A 173 -17.86 -1.47 2.32
N ASP A 174 -16.75 -2.17 2.54
CA ASP A 174 -16.45 -2.92 3.76
C ASP A 174 -14.97 -2.74 4.15
N THR A 175 -14.54 -3.34 5.26
CA THR A 175 -13.15 -3.27 5.74
C THR A 175 -12.14 -3.95 4.82
N LYS A 176 -12.58 -4.83 3.90
CA LYS A 176 -11.71 -5.51 2.94
C LYS A 176 -11.46 -4.63 1.72
N ASN A 177 -12.48 -3.90 1.27
CA ASN A 177 -12.46 -3.13 0.04
C ASN A 177 -12.18 -1.63 0.25
N ILE A 178 -12.16 -1.13 1.49
CA ILE A 178 -11.92 0.29 1.79
C ILE A 178 -10.63 0.83 1.17
N ASN A 179 -9.54 0.06 1.15
CA ASN A 179 -8.28 0.48 0.52
C ASN A 179 -8.42 0.67 -1.00
N ILE A 180 -9.20 -0.21 -1.64
CA ILE A 180 -9.51 -0.11 -3.08
C ILE A 180 -10.32 1.16 -3.32
N TYR A 181 -11.37 1.39 -2.53
CA TYR A 181 -12.23 2.57 -2.63
C TYR A 181 -11.43 3.87 -2.47
N LEU A 182 -10.59 3.98 -1.43
CA LEU A 182 -9.76 5.15 -1.19
C LEU A 182 -8.72 5.38 -2.30
N THR A 183 -8.15 4.31 -2.86
CA THR A 183 -7.22 4.40 -3.99
C THR A 183 -7.93 4.95 -5.24
N LEU A 184 -9.14 4.48 -5.54
CA LEU A 184 -9.93 4.99 -6.67
C LEU A 184 -10.36 6.45 -6.46
N LEU A 185 -10.72 6.83 -5.23
CA LEU A 185 -10.99 8.23 -4.89
C LEU A 185 -9.75 9.12 -5.09
N LEU A 186 -8.58 8.67 -4.63
CA LEU A 186 -7.33 9.40 -4.80
C LEU A 186 -7.01 9.65 -6.29
N LEU A 187 -7.12 8.60 -7.11
CA LEU A 187 -6.91 8.71 -8.55
C LEU A 187 -7.88 9.70 -9.20
N LYS A 188 -9.16 9.66 -8.79
CA LYS A 188 -10.17 10.64 -9.23
C LYS A 188 -9.80 12.06 -8.81
N CYS A 189 -9.34 12.28 -7.59
CA CYS A 189 -8.90 13.59 -7.11
C CYS A 189 -7.69 14.13 -7.89
N TYR A 190 -6.83 13.25 -8.41
CA TYR A 190 -5.65 13.63 -9.19
C TYR A 190 -5.89 13.63 -10.70
N ASN A 191 -7.14 13.43 -11.15
CA ASN A 191 -7.48 13.25 -12.56
C ASN A 191 -6.64 12.17 -13.27
N ALA A 192 -6.18 11.18 -12.51
CA ALA A 192 -5.36 10.10 -13.01
C ALA A 192 -6.25 9.00 -13.60
N GLU A 193 -5.93 8.56 -14.81
CA GLU A 193 -6.60 7.44 -15.45
C GLU A 193 -5.91 6.14 -15.05
N ILE A 194 -6.68 5.09 -14.76
CA ILE A 194 -6.16 3.79 -14.37
C ILE A 194 -6.73 2.69 -15.25
N ASN A 195 -5.85 1.83 -15.74
CA ASN A 195 -6.16 0.67 -16.56
C ASN A 195 -5.54 -0.57 -15.92
N PHE A 196 -6.32 -1.63 -15.82
CA PHE A 196 -5.88 -2.92 -15.27
C PHE A 196 -5.84 -3.96 -16.37
N THR A 197 -4.66 -4.51 -16.62
CA THR A 197 -4.46 -5.53 -17.64
C THR A 197 -3.95 -6.80 -16.98
N HIS A 198 -4.70 -7.89 -17.12
CA HIS A 198 -4.25 -9.21 -16.68
C HIS A 198 -3.48 -9.89 -17.81
N LYS A 199 -2.20 -10.21 -17.58
CA LYS A 199 -1.34 -10.94 -18.52
C LYS A 199 -0.75 -12.15 -17.82
N ASP A 200 -1.17 -13.35 -18.23
CA ASP A 200 -0.72 -14.64 -17.69
C ASP A 200 -0.72 -14.71 -16.16
N SER A 201 0.44 -14.51 -15.53
CA SER A 201 0.69 -14.55 -14.08
C SER A 201 0.97 -13.17 -13.47
N SER A 202 0.55 -12.10 -14.15
CA SER A 202 0.79 -10.73 -13.72
C SER A 202 -0.43 -9.83 -13.88
N LEU A 203 -0.61 -8.94 -12.91
CA LEU A 203 -1.52 -7.80 -13.02
C LEU A 203 -0.68 -6.57 -13.33
N GLU A 204 -0.97 -5.91 -14.45
CA GLU A 204 -0.39 -4.63 -14.82
C GLU A 204 -1.39 -3.52 -14.50
N VAL A 205 -0.98 -2.59 -13.65
CA VAL A 205 -1.70 -1.36 -13.33
C VAL A 205 -1.01 -0.23 -14.06
N THR A 206 -1.68 0.32 -15.06
CA THR A 206 -1.16 1.43 -15.86
C THR A 206 -1.91 2.69 -15.47
N ILE A 207 -1.17 3.73 -15.12
CA ILE A 207 -1.73 4.99 -14.65
C ILE A 207 -1.14 6.11 -15.47
N THR A 208 -2.03 6.96 -15.98
CA THR A 208 -1.66 8.17 -16.71
C THR A 208 -1.97 9.36 -15.81
N ILE A 209 -0.93 10.13 -15.48
CA ILE A 209 -0.95 11.32 -14.61
C ILE A 209 -0.71 12.58 -15.46
#